data_AF-B5JM69-F1
#
_entry.id   AF-B5JM69-F1
#
_cell.length_a   1.000
_cell.length_b   1.000
_cell.length_c   1.000
_cell.angle_alpha   90.00
_cell.angle_beta   90.00
_cell.angle_gamma   90.00
#
_symmetry.space_group_name_H-M   'P 1'
#
loop_
_entity.id
_entity.type
_entity.pdbx_description
1 polymer ?
#
loop_
_entity_poly.entity_id
_entity_poly.type
_entity_poly.pdbx_seq_one_letter_code
_entity_poly.pdbx_strand_id
1 'polypeptide(L)'
;MDILSINDLLDALEEHGSEKVIKGTRKRPISSFALRSLYSDYSDNSKHVLFLAQYPLIPSELAQTIATELKPKQIEIAAALAANPRSSQQTLNQLAAHKNASVRVAVARNPNVSPKECQNLAEDEAAFVRAAIAENPALPTYLQFILAGDAEPAVKISLADRENLDTDVAHHLSRDPSILVKTALLQNSALEPELLQMWADLDDESLQSLLLRQTTPLSPTVQTSLRYSTHPSVRFPALDRTAISLPEMLWLAESDYTDDRVYLAQQPDLPAAIQRILAQDTSEKARRYLAASANLQQDIAERIAASHDLQACCALAKNPSASPELIGELCLHPNPQVAKLVAYREDLNDTHWDRLINQRQDDEVAEHIAFQAIDYPHIEEAAAERFAASANPSLRAFAANALSLSTQTLVTLSQDPCEKVRESVVNNDKLPEAQLKALCYDPSQDIANAAEKAIARRNQILNTPSSSTDAEPLQSARATSHSTSSHRNILKNILTFFKE
;
A
#
# COMPACT_ATOMS: atom_id res chain seq x y z
N MET A 1 -53.18 -18.86 -9.66
CA MET A 1 -53.90 -19.54 -10.75
C MET A 1 -54.84 -20.52 -10.10
N ASP A 2 -56.11 -20.52 -10.47
CA ASP A 2 -57.08 -21.49 -9.97
C ASP A 2 -57.18 -22.62 -10.99
N ILE A 3 -56.43 -23.69 -10.74
CA ILE A 3 -56.42 -24.88 -11.59
C ILE A 3 -57.36 -25.89 -10.93
N LEU A 4 -58.59 -25.98 -11.45
CA LEU A 4 -59.66 -26.82 -10.90
C LEU A 4 -59.89 -28.08 -11.74
N SER A 5 -59.52 -28.06 -13.01
CA SER A 5 -59.60 -29.20 -13.94
C SER A 5 -58.28 -29.48 -14.66
N ILE A 6 -58.19 -30.63 -15.34
CA ILE A 6 -57.04 -31.00 -16.18
C ILE A 6 -56.88 -30.05 -17.38
N ASN A 7 -58.00 -29.55 -17.95
CA ASN A 7 -57.97 -28.65 -19.09
C ASN A 7 -57.37 -27.29 -18.69
N ASP A 8 -57.75 -26.77 -17.52
CA ASP A 8 -57.16 -25.54 -16.97
C ASP A 8 -55.64 -25.70 -16.73
N LEU A 9 -55.19 -26.91 -16.39
CA LEU A 9 -53.77 -27.20 -16.20
C LEU A 9 -53.03 -27.24 -17.54
N LEU A 10 -53.60 -27.85 -18.57
CA LEU A 10 -53.01 -27.90 -19.91
C LEU A 10 -52.91 -26.51 -20.52
N ASP A 11 -54.00 -25.73 -20.47
CA ASP A 11 -54.03 -24.35 -20.97
C ASP A 11 -52.99 -23.48 -20.25
N ALA A 12 -52.89 -23.60 -18.93
CA ALA A 12 -51.89 -22.88 -18.14
C ALA A 12 -50.44 -23.31 -18.48
N LEU A 13 -50.20 -24.59 -18.76
CA LEU A 13 -48.88 -25.10 -19.16
C LEU A 13 -48.48 -24.60 -20.55
N GLU A 14 -49.42 -24.53 -21.49
CA GLU A 14 -49.19 -24.00 -22.83
C GLU A 14 -48.98 -22.49 -22.83
N GLU A 15 -49.79 -21.73 -22.10
CA GLU A 15 -49.76 -20.26 -22.09
C GLU A 15 -48.59 -19.69 -21.27
N HIS A 16 -48.22 -20.34 -20.16
CA HIS A 16 -47.29 -19.76 -19.19
C HIS A 16 -46.02 -20.58 -18.97
N GLY A 17 -46.00 -21.85 -19.37
CA GLY A 17 -44.87 -22.76 -19.15
C GLY A 17 -44.78 -23.30 -17.72
N SER A 18 -44.05 -24.40 -17.54
CA SER A 18 -43.98 -25.19 -16.30
C SER A 18 -43.58 -24.36 -15.07
N GLU A 19 -42.54 -23.52 -15.18
CA GLU A 19 -42.01 -22.76 -14.04
C GLU A 19 -43.02 -21.74 -13.49
N LYS A 20 -43.75 -21.04 -14.37
CA LYS A 20 -44.74 -20.03 -13.96
C LYS A 20 -45.96 -20.69 -13.32
N VAL A 21 -46.37 -21.85 -13.84
CA VAL A 21 -47.47 -22.65 -13.27
C VAL A 21 -47.09 -23.16 -11.87
N ILE A 22 -45.87 -23.67 -11.68
CA ILE A 22 -45.39 -24.12 -10.35
C ILE A 22 -45.37 -22.94 -9.35
N LYS A 23 -44.88 -21.76 -9.76
CA LYS A 23 -44.88 -20.56 -8.90
C LYS A 23 -46.31 -20.10 -8.58
N GLY A 24 -47.21 -20.14 -9.56
CA GLY A 24 -48.60 -19.70 -9.44
C GLY A 24 -49.51 -20.63 -8.60
N THR A 25 -49.07 -21.86 -8.34
CA THR A 25 -49.81 -22.90 -7.60
C THR A 25 -49.26 -23.17 -6.19
N ARG A 26 -48.30 -22.34 -5.71
CA ARG A 26 -47.75 -22.47 -4.35
C ARG A 26 -48.78 -22.26 -3.23
N LYS A 27 -49.74 -21.35 -3.42
CA LYS A 27 -50.80 -21.04 -2.43
C LYS A 27 -51.99 -21.98 -2.51
N ARG A 28 -52.26 -22.53 -3.70
CA ARG A 28 -53.38 -23.43 -3.99
C ARG A 28 -52.82 -24.62 -4.78
N PRO A 29 -52.56 -25.74 -4.11
CA PRO A 29 -51.94 -26.89 -4.76
C PRO A 29 -52.88 -27.52 -5.78
N ILE A 30 -52.29 -28.06 -6.84
CA ILE A 30 -53.02 -28.79 -7.88
C ILE A 30 -53.52 -30.10 -7.28
N SER A 31 -54.75 -30.49 -7.60
CA SER A 31 -55.31 -31.74 -7.10
C SER A 31 -54.49 -32.95 -7.57
N SER A 32 -54.30 -33.94 -6.68
CA SER A 32 -53.61 -35.19 -7.04
C SER A 32 -54.31 -35.93 -8.18
N PHE A 33 -55.63 -35.74 -8.33
CA PHE A 33 -56.40 -36.26 -9.45
C PHE A 33 -55.94 -35.64 -10.78
N ALA A 34 -55.86 -34.31 -10.88
CA ALA A 34 -55.41 -33.64 -12.11
C ALA A 34 -53.97 -34.02 -12.49
N LEU A 35 -53.07 -34.19 -11.51
CA LEU A 35 -51.70 -34.66 -11.76
C LEU A 35 -51.65 -36.11 -12.27
N ARG A 36 -52.49 -36.99 -11.72
CA ARG A 36 -52.62 -38.38 -12.18
C ARG A 36 -53.19 -38.46 -13.59
N SER A 37 -54.25 -37.69 -13.87
CA SER A 37 -54.86 -37.64 -15.20
C SER A 37 -53.89 -37.07 -16.24
N LEU A 38 -53.08 -36.06 -15.88
CA LEU A 38 -52.03 -35.56 -16.77
C LEU A 38 -51.01 -36.65 -17.14
N TYR A 39 -50.66 -37.52 -16.19
CA TYR A 39 -49.75 -38.63 -16.46
C TYR A 39 -50.41 -39.75 -17.29
N SER A 40 -51.64 -40.17 -16.95
CA SER A 40 -52.32 -41.26 -17.66
C SER A 40 -52.59 -40.92 -19.12
N ASP A 41 -52.98 -39.67 -19.38
CA ASP A 41 -53.49 -39.26 -20.69
C ASP A 41 -52.37 -38.75 -21.60
N TYR A 42 -51.22 -38.32 -21.03
CA TYR A 42 -50.12 -37.68 -21.75
C TYR A 42 -48.71 -38.18 -21.35
N SER A 43 -48.57 -39.45 -20.96
CA SER A 43 -47.28 -40.06 -20.56
C SER A 43 -46.18 -39.99 -21.64
N ASP A 44 -46.56 -39.95 -22.92
CA ASP A 44 -45.62 -39.83 -24.04
C ASP A 44 -45.05 -38.43 -24.23
N ASN A 45 -45.70 -37.40 -23.68
CA ASN A 45 -45.24 -36.02 -23.81
C ASN A 45 -44.19 -35.68 -22.74
N SER A 46 -42.93 -35.61 -23.15
CA SER A 46 -41.79 -35.35 -22.26
C SER A 46 -41.93 -34.04 -21.46
N LYS A 47 -42.60 -33.02 -22.01
CA LYS A 47 -42.81 -31.73 -21.32
C LYS A 47 -43.77 -31.87 -20.14
N HIS A 48 -44.82 -32.67 -20.29
CA HIS A 48 -45.81 -32.89 -19.22
C HIS A 48 -45.21 -33.75 -18.11
N VAL A 49 -44.46 -34.79 -18.46
CA VAL A 49 -43.76 -35.63 -17.48
C VAL A 49 -42.66 -34.84 -16.75
N LEU A 50 -41.94 -33.96 -17.45
CA LEU A 50 -40.96 -33.07 -16.83
C LEU A 50 -41.63 -32.10 -15.84
N PHE A 51 -42.78 -31.52 -16.18
CA PHE A 51 -43.56 -30.70 -15.26
C PHE A 51 -43.95 -31.48 -14.00
N LEU A 52 -44.46 -32.70 -14.16
CA LEU A 52 -44.82 -33.57 -13.04
C LEU A 52 -43.61 -33.82 -12.12
N ALA A 53 -42.45 -34.14 -12.71
CA ALA A 53 -41.21 -34.36 -11.97
C ALA A 53 -40.75 -33.12 -11.16
N GLN A 54 -40.90 -31.93 -11.74
CA GLN A 54 -40.55 -30.66 -11.11
C GLN A 54 -41.58 -30.21 -10.06
N TYR A 55 -42.79 -30.77 -10.04
CA TYR A 55 -43.85 -30.31 -9.16
C TYR A 55 -43.58 -30.69 -7.70
N PRO A 56 -43.42 -29.72 -6.76
CA PRO A 56 -42.97 -30.02 -5.39
C PRO A 56 -43.91 -30.89 -4.55
N LEU A 57 -45.18 -30.98 -4.93
CA LEU A 57 -46.22 -31.73 -4.21
C LEU A 57 -46.69 -32.95 -5.01
N ILE A 58 -45.84 -33.48 -5.89
CA ILE A 58 -46.12 -34.71 -6.63
C ILE A 58 -46.48 -35.86 -5.66
N PRO A 59 -47.57 -36.62 -5.92
CA PRO A 59 -47.86 -37.81 -5.13
C PRO A 59 -46.73 -38.83 -5.24
N SER A 60 -46.29 -39.40 -4.11
CA SER A 60 -45.13 -40.30 -4.07
C SER A 60 -45.29 -41.53 -4.95
N GLU A 61 -46.49 -42.11 -5.04
CA GLU A 61 -46.81 -43.21 -5.96
C GLU A 61 -46.58 -42.81 -7.42
N LEU A 62 -46.98 -41.60 -7.80
CA LEU A 62 -46.84 -41.09 -9.17
C LEU A 62 -45.37 -40.80 -9.52
N ALA A 63 -44.62 -40.23 -8.57
CA ALA A 63 -43.17 -40.07 -8.72
C ALA A 63 -42.47 -41.43 -8.89
N GLN A 64 -42.94 -42.45 -8.17
CA GLN A 64 -42.42 -43.82 -8.27
C GLN A 64 -42.77 -44.47 -9.62
N THR A 65 -44.00 -44.33 -10.11
CA THR A 65 -44.36 -44.88 -11.43
C THR A 65 -43.53 -44.25 -12.54
N ILE A 66 -43.34 -42.92 -12.50
CA ILE A 66 -42.49 -42.22 -13.47
C ILE A 66 -41.03 -42.73 -13.36
N ALA A 67 -40.52 -42.94 -12.15
CA ALA A 67 -39.18 -43.48 -11.91
C ALA A 67 -39.00 -44.90 -12.45
N THR A 68 -40.01 -45.76 -12.37
CA THR A 68 -39.94 -47.14 -12.88
C THR A 68 -40.05 -47.22 -14.41
N GLU A 69 -40.82 -46.33 -15.03
CA GLU A 69 -41.06 -46.32 -16.49
C GLU A 69 -40.03 -45.46 -17.26
N LEU A 70 -39.05 -44.91 -16.55
CA LEU A 70 -38.08 -43.95 -17.04
C LEU A 70 -37.14 -44.56 -18.08
N LYS A 71 -37.14 -44.00 -19.30
CA LYS A 71 -36.23 -44.41 -20.38
C LYS A 71 -34.82 -43.84 -20.12
N PRO A 72 -33.74 -44.55 -20.48
CA PRO A 72 -32.36 -44.12 -20.16
C PRO A 72 -31.94 -42.77 -20.79
N LYS A 73 -32.65 -42.30 -21.83
CA LYS A 73 -32.41 -41.00 -22.47
C LYS A 73 -33.12 -39.83 -21.77
N GLN A 74 -34.04 -40.08 -20.84
CA GLN A 74 -34.83 -39.05 -20.15
C GLN A 74 -34.11 -38.49 -18.91
N ILE A 75 -32.89 -37.98 -19.13
CA ILE A 75 -31.99 -37.52 -18.06
C ILE A 75 -32.60 -36.33 -17.29
N GLU A 76 -33.23 -35.39 -17.98
CA GLU A 76 -33.82 -34.19 -17.38
C GLU A 76 -34.97 -34.53 -16.42
N ILE A 77 -35.82 -35.50 -16.79
CA ILE A 77 -36.94 -35.96 -15.97
C ILE A 77 -36.40 -36.68 -14.72
N ALA A 78 -35.40 -37.54 -14.90
CA ALA A 78 -34.73 -38.24 -13.79
C ALA A 78 -34.09 -37.27 -12.81
N ALA A 79 -33.38 -36.24 -13.30
CA ALA A 79 -32.76 -35.21 -12.46
C ALA A 79 -33.82 -34.36 -11.74
N ALA A 80 -34.93 -34.02 -12.40
CA ALA A 80 -36.03 -33.27 -11.79
C ALA A 80 -36.72 -34.07 -10.66
N LEU A 81 -36.96 -35.37 -10.86
CA LEU A 81 -37.47 -36.25 -9.80
C LEU A 81 -36.47 -36.34 -8.64
N ALA A 82 -35.18 -36.54 -8.94
CA ALA A 82 -34.14 -36.63 -7.92
C ALA A 82 -34.03 -35.35 -7.06
N ALA A 83 -34.15 -34.17 -7.68
CA ALA A 83 -34.08 -32.88 -6.97
C ALA A 83 -35.33 -32.56 -6.14
N ASN A 84 -36.42 -33.30 -6.31
CA ASN A 84 -37.68 -33.02 -5.64
C ASN A 84 -37.62 -33.38 -4.15
N PRO A 85 -37.88 -32.45 -3.22
CA PRO A 85 -37.81 -32.71 -1.78
C PRO A 85 -38.78 -33.80 -1.30
N ARG A 86 -39.86 -34.11 -2.05
CA ARG A 86 -40.84 -35.13 -1.67
C ARG A 86 -40.66 -36.48 -2.35
N SER A 87 -39.55 -36.66 -3.06
CA SER A 87 -39.23 -37.95 -3.65
C SER A 87 -39.11 -39.03 -2.58
N SER A 88 -39.70 -40.18 -2.86
CA SER A 88 -39.66 -41.32 -1.95
C SER A 88 -38.24 -41.89 -1.88
N GLN A 89 -37.91 -42.54 -0.75
CA GLN A 89 -36.63 -43.25 -0.61
C GLN A 89 -36.45 -44.26 -1.75
N GLN A 90 -37.49 -45.03 -2.09
CA GLN A 90 -37.41 -46.01 -3.17
C GLN A 90 -37.04 -45.38 -4.53
N THR A 91 -37.61 -44.22 -4.86
CA THR A 91 -37.28 -43.47 -6.07
C THR A 91 -35.83 -42.97 -6.03
N LEU A 92 -35.39 -42.38 -4.91
CA LEU A 92 -34.02 -41.90 -4.76
C LEU A 92 -32.99 -43.04 -4.86
N ASN A 93 -33.30 -44.21 -4.31
CA ASN A 93 -32.43 -45.39 -4.35
C ASN A 93 -32.23 -45.90 -5.78
N GLN A 94 -33.30 -45.91 -6.57
CA GLN A 94 -33.23 -46.27 -7.98
C GLN A 94 -32.41 -45.25 -8.78
N LEU A 95 -32.59 -43.96 -8.51
CA LEU A 95 -31.90 -42.87 -9.21
C LEU A 95 -30.43 -42.72 -8.79
N ALA A 96 -30.06 -43.13 -7.57
CA ALA A 96 -28.68 -43.12 -7.08
C ALA A 96 -27.77 -44.03 -7.91
N ALA A 97 -28.30 -45.13 -8.45
CA ALA A 97 -27.57 -46.06 -9.33
C ALA A 97 -27.67 -45.69 -10.83
N HIS A 98 -28.17 -44.51 -11.17
CA HIS A 98 -28.38 -44.10 -12.56
C HIS A 98 -27.04 -43.91 -13.30
N LYS A 99 -26.97 -44.33 -14.57
CA LYS A 99 -25.73 -44.27 -15.37
C LYS A 99 -25.18 -42.85 -15.57
N ASN A 100 -26.07 -41.87 -15.68
CA ASN A 100 -25.69 -40.47 -15.88
C ASN A 100 -25.37 -39.78 -14.54
N ALA A 101 -24.16 -39.22 -14.43
CA ALA A 101 -23.68 -38.52 -13.23
C ALA A 101 -24.53 -37.30 -12.85
N SER A 102 -25.12 -36.57 -13.81
CA SER A 102 -25.97 -35.40 -13.51
C SER A 102 -27.22 -35.78 -12.71
N VAL A 103 -27.77 -36.97 -12.92
CA VAL A 103 -28.90 -37.49 -12.13
C VAL A 103 -28.43 -37.82 -10.72
N ARG A 104 -27.25 -38.45 -10.58
CA ARG A 104 -26.67 -38.77 -9.27
C ARG A 104 -26.30 -37.53 -8.47
N VAL A 105 -25.84 -36.45 -9.12
CA VAL A 105 -25.66 -35.12 -8.49
C VAL A 105 -26.98 -34.58 -7.93
N ALA A 106 -28.07 -34.70 -8.69
CA ALA A 106 -29.39 -34.25 -8.23
C ALA A 106 -29.89 -35.07 -7.03
N VAL A 107 -29.61 -36.38 -7.00
CA VAL A 107 -29.88 -37.23 -5.82
C VAL A 107 -29.03 -36.78 -4.64
N ALA A 108 -27.72 -36.59 -4.86
CA ALA A 108 -26.77 -36.21 -3.83
C ALA A 108 -27.11 -34.90 -3.12
N ARG A 109 -27.75 -33.94 -3.80
CA ARG A 109 -28.20 -32.67 -3.21
C ARG A 109 -29.53 -32.76 -2.45
N ASN A 110 -30.23 -33.89 -2.53
CA ASN A 110 -31.54 -34.02 -1.90
C ASN A 110 -31.39 -34.21 -0.38
N PRO A 111 -32.07 -33.42 0.47
CA PRO A 111 -31.95 -33.54 1.93
C PRO A 111 -32.49 -34.87 2.49
N ASN A 112 -33.28 -35.62 1.70
CA ASN A 112 -33.89 -36.88 2.10
C ASN A 112 -33.11 -38.11 1.63
N VAL A 113 -31.81 -38.01 1.32
CA VAL A 113 -31.01 -39.19 0.94
C VAL A 113 -30.81 -40.09 2.17
N SER A 114 -31.04 -41.40 1.96
CA SER A 114 -30.81 -42.43 2.97
C SER A 114 -29.31 -42.54 3.34
N PRO A 115 -28.94 -42.89 4.58
CA PRO A 115 -27.53 -43.01 4.98
C PRO A 115 -26.72 -44.00 4.13
N LYS A 116 -27.34 -45.09 3.67
CA LYS A 116 -26.71 -46.07 2.78
C LYS A 116 -26.43 -45.48 1.40
N GLU A 117 -27.33 -44.62 0.93
CA GLU A 117 -27.22 -43.98 -0.38
C GLU A 117 -26.18 -42.86 -0.30
N CYS A 118 -26.09 -42.14 0.82
CA CYS A 118 -24.98 -41.22 1.10
C CYS A 118 -23.62 -41.93 1.00
N GLN A 119 -23.49 -43.13 1.55
CA GLN A 119 -22.24 -43.91 1.46
C GLN A 119 -21.91 -44.25 0.00
N ASN A 120 -22.87 -44.79 -0.75
CA ASN A 120 -22.65 -45.14 -2.16
C ASN A 120 -22.26 -43.91 -3.01
N LEU A 121 -22.88 -42.75 -2.75
CA LEU A 121 -22.59 -41.50 -3.46
C LEU A 121 -21.27 -40.85 -3.02
N ALA A 122 -20.83 -41.08 -1.77
CA ALA A 122 -19.52 -40.67 -1.29
C ALA A 122 -18.38 -41.49 -1.90
N GLU A 123 -18.66 -42.71 -2.36
CA GLU A 123 -17.71 -43.59 -3.06
C GLU A 123 -17.86 -43.53 -4.60
N ASP A 124 -18.67 -42.61 -5.13
CA ASP A 124 -18.96 -42.52 -6.58
C ASP A 124 -17.70 -42.21 -7.39
N GLU A 125 -17.59 -42.78 -8.59
CA GLU A 125 -16.47 -42.54 -9.51
C GLU A 125 -16.35 -41.05 -9.91
N ALA A 126 -17.48 -40.35 -10.05
CA ALA A 126 -17.52 -38.97 -10.48
C ALA A 126 -17.33 -37.99 -9.32
N ALA A 127 -16.24 -37.22 -9.36
CA ALA A 127 -15.92 -36.25 -8.31
C ALA A 127 -17.02 -35.18 -8.09
N PHE A 128 -17.75 -34.78 -9.15
CA PHE A 128 -18.88 -33.85 -9.03
C PHE A 128 -20.03 -34.41 -8.18
N VAL A 129 -20.24 -35.73 -8.18
CA VAL A 129 -21.26 -36.40 -7.34
C VAL A 129 -20.78 -36.39 -5.88
N ARG A 130 -19.50 -36.71 -5.65
CA ARG A 130 -18.89 -36.67 -4.31
C ARG A 130 -18.90 -35.26 -3.71
N ALA A 131 -18.63 -34.23 -4.52
CA ALA A 131 -18.72 -32.82 -4.09
C ALA A 131 -20.18 -32.42 -3.76
N ALA A 132 -21.14 -32.86 -4.57
CA ALA A 132 -22.55 -32.58 -4.33
C ALA A 132 -23.09 -33.22 -3.05
N ILE A 133 -22.65 -34.44 -2.70
CA ILE A 133 -23.03 -35.07 -1.41
C ILE A 133 -22.28 -34.42 -0.24
N ALA A 134 -21.06 -33.91 -0.46
CA ALA A 134 -20.33 -33.12 0.52
C ALA A 134 -21.08 -31.83 0.90
N GLU A 135 -21.86 -31.22 0.00
CA GLU A 135 -22.72 -30.06 0.31
C GLU A 135 -24.00 -30.43 1.09
N ASN A 136 -24.39 -31.71 1.13
CA ASN A 136 -25.71 -32.11 1.62
C ASN A 136 -25.83 -32.04 3.15
N PRO A 137 -26.79 -31.29 3.73
CA PRO A 137 -26.95 -31.18 5.18
C PRO A 137 -27.20 -32.53 5.89
N ALA A 138 -27.72 -33.54 5.19
CA ALA A 138 -27.99 -34.87 5.74
C ALA A 138 -26.75 -35.79 5.78
N LEU A 139 -25.58 -35.34 5.32
CA LEU A 139 -24.34 -36.14 5.32
C LEU A 139 -23.90 -36.49 6.76
N PRO A 140 -23.83 -37.78 7.13
CA PRO A 140 -23.34 -38.21 8.44
C PRO A 140 -21.85 -37.87 8.68
N THR A 141 -21.49 -37.57 9.93
CA THR A 141 -20.11 -37.18 10.32
C THR A 141 -19.03 -38.18 9.89
N TYR A 142 -19.27 -39.49 10.02
CA TYR A 142 -18.27 -40.49 9.62
C TYR A 142 -17.95 -40.45 8.12
N LEU A 143 -18.92 -40.06 7.27
CA LEU A 143 -18.70 -39.87 5.84
C LEU A 143 -18.02 -38.53 5.54
N GLN A 144 -18.21 -37.50 6.38
CA GLN A 144 -17.42 -36.27 6.28
C GLN A 144 -15.93 -36.58 6.42
N PHE A 145 -15.55 -37.44 7.38
CA PHE A 145 -14.15 -37.87 7.55
C PHE A 145 -13.58 -38.60 6.33
N ILE A 146 -14.39 -39.45 5.67
CA ILE A 146 -13.98 -40.13 4.44
C ILE A 146 -13.75 -39.11 3.31
N LEU A 147 -14.68 -38.18 3.10
CA LEU A 147 -14.59 -37.16 2.06
C LEU A 147 -13.50 -36.11 2.34
N ALA A 148 -13.09 -35.93 3.60
CA ALA A 148 -11.97 -35.06 3.94
C ALA A 148 -10.63 -35.59 3.41
N GLY A 149 -10.52 -36.91 3.23
CA GLY A 149 -9.37 -37.57 2.61
C GLY A 149 -9.49 -37.73 1.09
N ASP A 150 -10.49 -37.13 0.43
CA ASP A 150 -10.68 -37.27 -1.01
C ASP A 150 -9.50 -36.70 -1.80
N ALA A 151 -9.18 -37.36 -2.91
CA ALA A 151 -8.13 -36.92 -3.82
C ALA A 151 -8.48 -35.61 -4.52
N GLU A 152 -9.77 -35.35 -4.79
CA GLU A 152 -10.22 -34.17 -5.52
C GLU A 152 -10.39 -32.96 -4.57
N PRO A 153 -9.68 -31.84 -4.78
CA PRO A 153 -9.81 -30.65 -3.95
C PRO A 153 -11.23 -30.06 -3.93
N ALA A 154 -11.98 -30.16 -5.03
CA ALA A 154 -13.34 -29.64 -5.11
C ALA A 154 -14.28 -30.28 -4.07
N VAL A 155 -14.11 -31.58 -3.78
CA VAL A 155 -14.90 -32.29 -2.78
C VAL A 155 -14.61 -31.76 -1.38
N LYS A 156 -13.33 -31.54 -1.07
CA LYS A 156 -12.88 -30.99 0.21
C LYS A 156 -13.30 -29.54 0.41
N ILE A 157 -13.32 -28.73 -0.65
CA ILE A 157 -13.84 -27.35 -0.62
C ILE A 157 -15.35 -27.36 -0.32
N SER A 158 -16.13 -28.18 -1.04
CA SER A 158 -17.56 -28.33 -0.77
C SER A 158 -17.86 -28.80 0.67
N LEU A 159 -16.98 -29.63 1.24
CA LEU A 159 -17.06 -30.06 2.65
C LEU A 159 -16.73 -28.90 3.61
N ALA A 160 -15.71 -28.10 3.29
CA ALA A 160 -15.28 -26.95 4.08
C ALA A 160 -16.33 -25.83 4.16
N ASP A 161 -17.12 -25.64 3.11
CA ASP A 161 -18.17 -24.59 3.03
C ASP A 161 -19.43 -24.90 3.86
N ARG A 162 -19.50 -26.05 4.52
CA ARG A 162 -20.67 -26.48 5.29
C ARG A 162 -20.80 -25.73 6.62
N GLU A 163 -22.01 -25.26 6.92
CA GLU A 163 -22.33 -24.63 8.21
C GLU A 163 -22.16 -25.60 9.41
N ASN A 164 -22.48 -26.89 9.22
CA ASN A 164 -22.39 -27.94 10.26
C ASN A 164 -21.20 -28.87 10.02
N LEU A 165 -20.02 -28.29 9.76
CA LEU A 165 -18.78 -29.05 9.62
C LEU A 165 -18.33 -29.57 11.00
N ASP A 166 -17.99 -30.85 11.06
CA ASP A 166 -17.44 -31.44 12.27
C ASP A 166 -16.03 -30.91 12.58
N THR A 167 -15.71 -30.71 13.86
CA THR A 167 -14.46 -30.07 14.29
C THR A 167 -13.23 -30.93 13.99
N ASP A 168 -13.31 -32.25 14.17
CA ASP A 168 -12.20 -33.16 13.83
C ASP A 168 -11.94 -33.17 12.32
N VAL A 169 -13.01 -33.03 11.53
CA VAL A 169 -12.92 -32.91 10.08
C VAL A 169 -12.30 -31.57 9.68
N ALA A 170 -12.68 -30.46 10.30
CA ALA A 170 -12.04 -29.16 10.09
C ALA A 170 -10.54 -29.21 10.44
N HIS A 171 -10.18 -29.85 11.56
CA HIS A 171 -8.79 -30.09 11.93
C HIS A 171 -8.03 -30.96 10.91
N HIS A 172 -8.67 -31.96 10.31
CA HIS A 172 -8.08 -32.77 9.25
C HIS A 172 -7.81 -31.92 8.00
N LEU A 173 -8.83 -31.20 7.51
CA LEU A 173 -8.74 -30.32 6.34
C LEU A 173 -7.74 -29.17 6.54
N SER A 174 -7.52 -28.74 7.78
CA SER A 174 -6.53 -27.70 8.10
C SER A 174 -5.09 -28.07 7.75
N ARG A 175 -4.80 -29.38 7.72
CA ARG A 175 -3.49 -29.94 7.36
C ARG A 175 -3.39 -30.29 5.88
N ASP A 176 -4.44 -30.02 5.10
CA ASP A 176 -4.46 -30.31 3.67
C ASP A 176 -3.38 -29.48 2.94
N PRO A 177 -2.68 -30.06 1.95
CA PRO A 177 -1.68 -29.32 1.18
C PRO A 177 -2.30 -28.23 0.29
N SER A 178 -3.58 -28.32 -0.06
CA SER A 178 -4.24 -27.35 -0.93
C SER A 178 -4.57 -26.06 -0.19
N ILE A 179 -3.98 -24.95 -0.63
CA ILE A 179 -4.32 -23.61 -0.14
C ILE A 179 -5.80 -23.28 -0.38
N LEU A 180 -6.41 -23.79 -1.44
CA LEU A 180 -7.82 -23.55 -1.77
C LEU A 180 -8.75 -24.13 -0.70
N VAL A 181 -8.44 -25.34 -0.21
CA VAL A 181 -9.20 -25.98 0.88
C VAL A 181 -9.06 -25.16 2.16
N LYS A 182 -7.84 -24.74 2.50
CA LYS A 182 -7.58 -23.86 3.65
C LYS A 182 -8.30 -22.52 3.52
N THR A 183 -8.38 -21.93 2.33
CA THR A 183 -9.11 -20.68 2.11
C THR A 183 -10.62 -20.85 2.30
N ALA A 184 -11.19 -21.97 1.85
CA ALA A 184 -12.60 -22.28 2.04
C ALA A 184 -12.94 -22.46 3.53
N LEU A 185 -12.08 -23.19 4.27
CA LEU A 185 -12.23 -23.31 5.73
C LEU A 185 -12.29 -21.95 6.43
N LEU A 186 -11.43 -21.00 6.06
CA LEU A 186 -11.45 -19.67 6.68
C LEU A 186 -12.69 -18.84 6.35
N GLN A 187 -13.35 -19.10 5.23
CA GLN A 187 -14.60 -18.44 4.87
C GLN A 187 -15.78 -18.99 5.65
N ASN A 188 -15.63 -20.16 6.27
CA ASN A 188 -16.65 -20.77 7.09
C ASN A 188 -16.83 -20.00 8.42
N SER A 189 -18.04 -19.49 8.65
CA SER A 189 -18.39 -18.75 9.87
C SER A 189 -18.45 -19.61 11.12
N ALA A 190 -18.55 -20.94 10.98
CA ALA A 190 -18.60 -21.90 12.08
C ALA A 190 -17.22 -22.39 12.54
N LEU A 191 -16.13 -21.87 11.98
CA LEU A 191 -14.78 -22.28 12.33
C LEU A 191 -14.43 -21.86 13.77
N GLU A 192 -13.90 -22.80 14.55
CA GLU A 192 -13.51 -22.54 15.94
C GLU A 192 -12.31 -21.57 16.03
N PRO A 193 -12.35 -20.56 16.94
CA PRO A 193 -11.24 -19.64 17.16
C PRO A 193 -9.91 -20.33 17.51
N GLU A 194 -9.97 -21.50 18.15
CA GLU A 194 -8.83 -22.32 18.53
C GLU A 194 -8.04 -22.80 17.29
N LEU A 195 -8.72 -23.08 16.18
CA LEU A 195 -8.05 -23.46 14.93
C LEU A 195 -7.30 -22.27 14.32
N LEU A 196 -7.88 -21.07 14.37
CA LEU A 196 -7.21 -19.85 13.92
C LEU A 196 -5.98 -19.54 14.77
N GLN A 197 -6.09 -19.73 16.09
CA GLN A 197 -4.97 -19.60 17.03
C GLN A 197 -3.86 -20.59 16.69
N MET A 198 -4.21 -21.86 16.46
CA MET A 198 -3.26 -22.89 16.03
C MET A 198 -2.54 -22.47 14.73
N TRP A 199 -3.24 -21.91 13.74
CA TRP A 199 -2.61 -21.45 12.49
C TRP A 199 -1.68 -20.25 12.69
N ALA A 200 -1.99 -19.39 13.66
CA ALA A 200 -1.15 -18.25 14.00
C ALA A 200 0.13 -18.69 14.72
N ASP A 201 0.04 -19.70 15.58
CA ASP A 201 1.17 -20.22 16.37
C ASP A 201 2.07 -21.17 15.56
N LEU A 202 1.58 -21.72 14.44
CA LEU A 202 2.38 -22.51 13.51
C LEU A 202 3.34 -21.61 12.73
N ASP A 203 4.59 -22.06 12.59
CA ASP A 203 5.62 -21.42 11.77
C ASP A 203 5.41 -21.72 10.27
N ASP A 204 4.28 -21.25 9.72
CA ASP A 204 3.91 -21.37 8.31
C ASP A 204 3.49 -20.02 7.74
N GLU A 205 4.41 -19.40 6.98
CA GLU A 205 4.20 -18.11 6.32
C GLU A 205 2.91 -18.05 5.49
N SER A 206 2.56 -19.14 4.79
CA SER A 206 1.41 -19.16 3.89
C SER A 206 0.10 -19.12 4.65
N LEU A 207 -0.01 -19.89 5.74
CA LEU A 207 -1.17 -19.90 6.61
C LEU A 207 -1.35 -18.59 7.36
N GLN A 208 -0.27 -18.09 7.95
CA GLN A 208 -0.29 -16.82 8.67
C GLN A 208 -0.63 -15.64 7.74
N SER A 209 -0.08 -15.62 6.52
CA SER A 209 -0.45 -14.63 5.50
C SER A 209 -1.92 -14.72 5.10
N LEU A 210 -2.47 -15.93 5.09
CA LEU A 210 -3.87 -16.16 4.78
C LEU A 210 -4.79 -15.63 5.89
N LEU A 211 -4.43 -15.81 7.17
CA LEU A 211 -5.14 -15.22 8.31
C LEU A 211 -5.22 -13.69 8.19
N LEU A 212 -4.12 -13.05 7.79
CA LEU A 212 -4.11 -11.60 7.58
C LEU A 212 -5.04 -11.17 6.44
N ARG A 213 -5.23 -11.99 5.39
CA ARG A 213 -6.11 -11.63 4.26
C ARG A 213 -7.61 -11.72 4.57
N GLN A 214 -7.99 -12.23 5.73
CA GLN A 214 -9.40 -12.31 6.11
C GLN A 214 -10.05 -10.93 6.24
N THR A 215 -11.34 -10.88 5.91
CA THR A 215 -12.20 -9.70 6.10
C THR A 215 -12.75 -9.61 7.51
N THR A 216 -12.82 -10.75 8.22
CA THR A 216 -13.25 -10.84 9.62
C THR A 216 -12.15 -10.34 10.56
N PRO A 217 -12.50 -9.57 11.60
CA PRO A 217 -11.52 -9.11 12.57
C PRO A 217 -10.96 -10.30 13.37
N LEU A 218 -9.64 -10.46 13.35
CA LEU A 218 -8.94 -11.49 14.10
C LEU A 218 -9.01 -11.23 15.60
N SER A 219 -9.01 -12.28 16.42
CA SER A 219 -8.95 -12.14 17.87
C SER A 219 -7.63 -11.50 18.31
N PRO A 220 -7.59 -10.83 19.48
CA PRO A 220 -6.35 -10.22 19.99
C PRO A 220 -5.20 -11.23 20.14
N THR A 221 -5.49 -12.46 20.57
CA THR A 221 -4.48 -13.51 20.75
C THR A 221 -3.85 -13.93 19.42
N VAL A 222 -4.67 -14.11 18.38
CA VAL A 222 -4.21 -14.43 17.02
C VAL A 222 -3.35 -13.28 16.48
N GLN A 223 -3.80 -12.04 16.67
CA GLN A 223 -3.03 -10.86 16.26
C GLN A 223 -1.68 -10.81 16.97
N THR A 224 -1.62 -11.08 18.28
CA THR A 224 -0.38 -11.14 19.04
C THR A 224 0.57 -12.19 18.48
N SER A 225 0.11 -13.42 18.23
CA SER A 225 0.96 -14.48 17.65
C SER A 225 1.54 -14.07 16.29
N LEU A 226 0.72 -13.48 15.41
CA LEU A 226 1.18 -13.01 14.10
C LEU A 226 2.21 -11.88 14.19
N ARG A 227 2.10 -11.00 15.19
CA ARG A 227 3.05 -9.90 15.44
C ARG A 227 4.42 -10.39 15.92
N TYR A 228 4.48 -11.57 16.53
CA TYR A 228 5.72 -12.25 16.92
C TYR A 228 6.13 -13.37 15.96
N SER A 229 5.50 -13.46 14.78
CA SER A 229 5.90 -14.43 13.75
C SER A 229 7.37 -14.28 13.39
N THR A 230 8.02 -15.39 13.04
CA THR A 230 9.40 -15.40 12.55
C THR A 230 9.51 -14.74 11.17
N HIS A 231 8.43 -14.74 10.39
CA HIS A 231 8.37 -14.29 9.00
C HIS A 231 8.09 -12.78 8.89
N PRO A 232 9.00 -11.97 8.34
CA PRO A 232 8.79 -10.52 8.19
C PRO A 232 7.57 -10.15 7.33
N SER A 233 7.25 -10.98 6.33
CA SER A 233 6.10 -10.84 5.43
C SER A 233 4.74 -10.97 6.14
N VAL A 234 4.71 -11.61 7.29
CA VAL A 234 3.54 -11.73 8.17
C VAL A 234 3.62 -10.67 9.26
N ARG A 235 4.77 -10.58 9.92
CA ARG A 235 5.01 -9.73 11.08
C ARG A 235 4.76 -8.26 10.78
N PHE A 236 5.36 -7.68 9.74
CA PHE A 236 5.19 -6.24 9.46
C PHE A 236 3.75 -5.88 9.09
N PRO A 237 3.04 -6.61 8.20
CA PRO A 237 1.62 -6.31 7.96
C PRO A 237 0.71 -6.54 9.17
N ALA A 238 1.08 -7.41 10.11
CA ALA A 238 0.37 -7.56 11.39
C ALA A 238 0.66 -6.38 12.34
N LEU A 239 1.90 -5.87 12.34
CA LEU A 239 2.31 -4.69 13.08
C LEU A 239 1.62 -3.42 12.56
N ASP A 240 1.48 -3.26 11.24
CA ASP A 240 0.90 -2.08 10.60
C ASP A 240 -0.61 -1.88 10.87
N ARG A 241 -1.33 -2.94 11.30
CA ARG A 241 -2.78 -2.87 11.58
C ARG A 241 -3.12 -2.09 12.84
N THR A 242 -2.22 -2.10 13.82
CA THR A 242 -2.46 -1.55 15.16
C THR A 242 -1.17 -0.98 15.74
N ALA A 243 -1.28 0.10 16.51
CA ALA A 243 -0.12 0.75 17.13
C ALA A 243 0.82 -0.24 17.83
N ILE A 244 2.12 -0.03 17.68
CA ILE A 244 3.15 -0.87 18.27
C ILE A 244 3.29 -0.51 19.75
N SER A 245 3.22 -1.51 20.62
CA SER A 245 3.40 -1.32 22.06
C SER A 245 4.89 -1.22 22.42
N LEU A 246 5.21 -0.61 23.57
CA LEU A 246 6.60 -0.49 24.00
C LEU A 246 7.33 -1.85 24.13
N PRO A 247 6.73 -2.93 24.68
CA PRO A 247 7.38 -4.24 24.70
C PRO A 247 7.71 -4.78 23.31
N GLU A 248 6.84 -4.57 22.32
CA GLU A 248 7.09 -4.98 20.93
C GLU A 248 8.19 -4.14 20.29
N MET A 249 8.22 -2.83 20.56
CA MET A 249 9.31 -1.97 20.11
C MET A 249 10.66 -2.41 20.69
N LEU A 250 10.71 -2.74 21.99
CA LEU A 250 11.92 -3.27 22.63
C LEU A 250 12.35 -4.59 22.00
N TRP A 251 11.40 -5.51 21.81
CA TRP A 251 11.67 -6.80 21.18
C TRP A 251 12.21 -6.65 19.74
N LEU A 252 11.66 -5.72 18.94
CA LEU A 252 12.17 -5.40 17.60
C LEU A 252 13.56 -4.75 17.65
N ALA A 253 13.80 -3.86 18.63
CA ALA A 253 15.08 -3.17 18.78
C ALA A 253 16.22 -4.12 19.19
N GLU A 254 15.90 -5.15 19.98
CA GLU A 254 16.83 -6.20 20.42
C GLU A 254 16.96 -7.36 19.43
N SER A 255 16.17 -7.37 18.34
CA SER A 255 16.22 -8.41 17.31
C SER A 255 17.59 -8.44 16.63
N ASP A 256 18.12 -9.65 16.40
CA ASP A 256 19.35 -9.85 15.62
C ASP A 256 19.13 -9.50 14.12
N TYR A 257 17.88 -9.54 13.65
CA TYR A 257 17.54 -9.25 12.27
C TYR A 257 17.55 -7.75 11.98
N THR A 258 18.34 -7.35 10.98
CA THR A 258 18.47 -5.93 10.61
C THR A 258 17.17 -5.33 10.11
N ASP A 259 16.34 -6.14 9.43
CA ASP A 259 15.06 -5.67 8.87
C ASP A 259 14.07 -5.24 9.96
N ASP A 260 14.11 -5.85 11.14
CA ASP A 260 13.26 -5.48 12.27
C ASP A 260 13.62 -4.12 12.83
N ARG A 261 14.92 -3.89 13.04
CA ARG A 261 15.44 -2.62 13.55
C ARG A 261 15.27 -1.49 12.54
N VAL A 262 15.40 -1.80 11.25
CA VAL A 262 15.10 -0.86 10.14
C VAL A 262 13.61 -0.54 10.08
N TYR A 263 12.72 -1.53 10.17
CA TYR A 263 11.28 -1.32 10.21
C TYR A 263 10.87 -0.47 11.41
N LEU A 264 11.45 -0.74 12.59
CA LEU A 264 11.22 0.05 13.79
C LEU A 264 11.69 1.50 13.62
N ALA A 265 12.87 1.72 13.03
CA ALA A 265 13.41 3.07 12.78
C ALA A 265 12.56 3.94 11.84
N GLN A 266 11.67 3.32 11.03
CA GLN A 266 10.75 4.02 10.13
C GLN A 266 9.45 4.46 10.82
N GLN A 267 9.21 4.02 12.06
CA GLN A 267 8.00 4.36 12.78
C GLN A 267 8.02 5.82 13.25
N PRO A 268 6.89 6.55 13.17
CA PRO A 268 6.85 7.98 13.48
C PRO A 268 6.96 8.27 14.99
N ASP A 269 6.43 7.40 15.84
CA ASP A 269 6.28 7.64 17.27
C ASP A 269 7.19 6.72 18.10
N LEU A 270 8.50 6.95 17.99
CA LEU A 270 9.50 6.21 18.76
C LEU A 270 9.81 6.90 20.10
N PRO A 271 9.66 6.21 21.25
CA PRO A 271 10.10 6.73 22.54
C PRO A 271 11.62 6.98 22.57
N ALA A 272 12.07 7.95 23.36
CA ALA A 272 13.48 8.32 23.46
C ALA A 272 14.42 7.14 23.83
N ALA A 273 13.95 6.18 24.64
CA ALA A 273 14.71 4.97 24.96
C ALA A 273 14.99 4.11 23.71
N ILE A 274 13.99 3.91 22.85
CA ILE A 274 14.12 3.15 21.60
C ILE A 274 15.02 3.89 20.61
N GLN A 275 14.81 5.20 20.47
CA GLN A 275 15.68 6.03 19.63
C GLN A 275 17.15 5.93 20.05
N ARG A 276 17.45 5.87 21.36
CA ARG A 276 18.84 5.71 21.85
C ARG A 276 19.45 4.37 21.46
N ILE A 277 18.69 3.28 21.51
CA ILE A 277 19.13 1.95 21.08
C ILE A 277 19.44 1.99 19.58
N LEU A 278 18.50 2.48 18.77
CA LEU A 278 18.64 2.56 17.31
C LEU A 278 19.76 3.51 16.86
N ALA A 279 20.06 4.57 17.61
CA ALA A 279 21.18 5.46 17.30
C ALA A 279 22.55 4.78 17.48
N GLN A 280 22.62 3.72 18.29
CA GLN A 280 23.82 2.91 18.54
C GLN A 280 23.78 1.58 17.78
N ASP A 281 22.80 1.37 16.91
CA ASP A 281 22.64 0.15 16.12
C ASP A 281 23.89 -0.13 15.30
N THR A 282 24.19 -1.38 15.01
CA THR A 282 25.29 -1.76 14.11
C THR A 282 24.97 -1.42 12.65
N SER A 283 23.69 -1.41 12.28
CA SER A 283 23.20 -1.11 10.94
C SER A 283 23.17 0.38 10.63
N GLU A 284 23.99 0.80 9.66
CA GLU A 284 23.92 2.14 9.05
C GLU A 284 22.54 2.48 8.49
N LYS A 285 21.80 1.46 8.01
CA LYS A 285 20.44 1.67 7.48
C LYS A 285 19.49 2.10 8.59
N ALA A 286 19.52 1.42 9.74
CA ALA A 286 18.66 1.75 10.87
C ALA A 286 18.96 3.15 11.41
N ARG A 287 20.25 3.47 11.63
CA ARG A 287 20.68 4.80 12.07
C ARG A 287 20.26 5.91 11.11
N ARG A 288 20.38 5.69 9.81
CA ARG A 288 19.93 6.64 8.78
C ARG A 288 18.43 6.88 8.78
N TYR A 289 17.60 5.83 8.92
CA TYR A 289 16.15 6.00 9.01
C TYR A 289 15.76 6.77 10.28
N LEU A 290 16.39 6.45 11.42
CA LEU A 290 16.19 7.20 12.66
C LEU A 290 16.59 8.68 12.48
N ALA A 291 17.74 8.96 11.85
CA ALA A 291 18.21 10.32 11.61
C ALA A 291 17.27 11.16 10.73
N ALA A 292 16.48 10.51 9.88
CA ALA A 292 15.46 11.15 9.04
C ALA A 292 14.10 11.32 9.75
N SER A 293 13.93 10.80 10.97
CA SER A 293 12.65 10.83 11.68
C SER A 293 12.26 12.25 12.12
N ALA A 294 10.99 12.59 11.92
CA ALA A 294 10.46 13.91 12.30
C ALA A 294 10.36 14.12 13.81
N ASN A 295 10.31 13.04 14.61
CA ASN A 295 10.21 13.10 16.07
C ASN A 295 11.52 12.74 16.77
N LEU A 296 12.65 12.90 16.07
CA LEU A 296 13.98 12.64 16.60
C LEU A 296 14.29 13.59 17.78
N GLN A 297 14.70 13.03 18.91
CA GLN A 297 15.10 13.82 20.06
C GLN A 297 16.43 14.54 19.81
N GLN A 298 16.51 15.78 20.28
CA GLN A 298 17.65 16.66 20.02
C GLN A 298 18.98 16.09 20.58
N ASP A 299 18.97 15.52 21.79
CA ASP A 299 20.16 14.90 22.40
C ASP A 299 20.67 13.67 21.63
N ILE A 300 19.80 13.04 20.85
CA ILE A 300 20.14 11.90 19.98
C ILE A 300 20.66 12.42 18.64
N ALA A 301 20.02 13.44 18.09
CA ALA A 301 20.43 14.11 16.87
C ALA A 301 21.87 14.64 16.97
N GLU A 302 22.22 15.32 18.08
CA GLU A 302 23.58 15.81 18.36
C GLU A 302 24.60 14.67 18.43
N ARG A 303 24.24 13.53 19.05
CA ARG A 303 25.10 12.34 19.09
C ARG A 303 25.33 11.72 17.71
N ILE A 304 24.30 11.73 16.86
CA ILE A 304 24.42 11.27 15.46
C ILE A 304 25.34 12.22 14.68
N ALA A 305 25.18 13.54 14.83
CA ALA A 305 26.03 14.54 14.17
C ALA A 305 27.51 14.44 14.58
N ALA A 306 27.79 14.07 15.84
CA ALA A 306 29.14 13.83 16.34
C ALA A 306 29.72 12.45 15.95
N SER A 307 28.94 11.59 15.30
CA SER A 307 29.35 10.23 14.94
C SER A 307 30.17 10.18 13.65
N HIS A 308 30.77 9.02 13.37
CA HIS A 308 31.46 8.77 12.10
C HIS A 308 30.52 8.26 10.99
N ASP A 309 29.21 8.16 11.25
CA ASP A 309 28.23 7.71 10.26
C ASP A 309 27.82 8.83 9.32
N LEU A 310 28.53 8.90 8.19
CA LEU A 310 28.28 9.90 7.15
C LEU A 310 26.85 9.84 6.61
N GLN A 311 26.26 8.64 6.46
CA GLN A 311 24.93 8.49 5.88
C GLN A 311 23.84 8.96 6.83
N ALA A 312 24.01 8.72 8.14
CA ALA A 312 23.12 9.27 9.16
C ALA A 312 23.25 10.80 9.25
N CYS A 313 24.47 11.36 9.20
CA CYS A 313 24.67 12.82 9.16
C CYS A 313 24.04 13.47 7.92
N CYS A 314 24.16 12.84 6.75
CA CYS A 314 23.51 13.30 5.52
C CYS A 314 21.98 13.27 5.61
N ALA A 315 21.40 12.26 6.27
CA ALA A 315 19.96 12.22 6.53
C ALA A 315 19.54 13.32 7.52
N LEU A 316 20.33 13.53 8.57
CA LEU A 316 20.09 14.58 9.56
C LEU A 316 20.13 15.98 8.96
N ALA A 317 21.06 16.23 8.02
CA ALA A 317 21.14 17.49 7.27
C ALA A 317 19.85 17.81 6.49
N LYS A 318 19.08 16.78 6.11
CA LYS A 318 17.79 16.92 5.42
C LYS A 318 16.58 16.89 6.37
N ASN A 319 16.80 16.65 7.66
CA ASN A 319 15.71 16.46 8.62
C ASN A 319 15.01 17.81 8.92
N PRO A 320 13.69 17.94 8.68
CA PRO A 320 12.96 19.19 8.95
C PRO A 320 12.91 19.56 10.44
N SER A 321 13.13 18.61 11.34
CA SER A 321 13.05 18.79 12.79
C SER A 321 14.39 19.16 13.44
N ALA A 322 15.46 19.32 12.65
CA ALA A 322 16.76 19.71 13.15
C ALA A 322 16.72 21.11 13.78
N SER A 323 17.25 21.27 14.99
CA SER A 323 17.32 22.60 15.63
C SER A 323 18.31 23.52 14.91
N PRO A 324 18.16 24.85 15.04
CA PRO A 324 19.13 25.81 14.50
C PRO A 324 20.56 25.57 15.01
N GLU A 325 20.73 25.20 16.28
CA GLU A 325 22.05 24.91 16.85
C GLU A 325 22.70 23.73 16.14
N LEU A 326 21.94 22.65 15.93
CA LEU A 326 22.38 21.44 15.24
C LEU A 326 22.68 21.70 13.76
N ILE A 327 21.82 22.47 13.07
CA ILE A 327 22.09 22.90 11.69
C ILE A 327 23.42 23.63 11.63
N GLY A 328 23.66 24.54 12.59
CA GLY A 328 24.91 25.25 12.72
C GLY A 328 26.13 24.34 12.94
N GLU A 329 26.00 23.23 13.68
CA GLU A 329 27.06 22.23 13.82
C GLU A 329 27.31 21.49 12.50
N LEU A 330 26.25 21.09 11.79
CA LEU A 330 26.33 20.41 10.51
C LEU A 330 26.93 21.30 9.40
N CYS A 331 26.76 22.62 9.47
CA CYS A 331 27.43 23.57 8.58
C CYS A 331 28.96 23.44 8.62
N LEU A 332 29.53 23.11 9.78
CA LEU A 332 30.97 22.98 10.00
C LEU A 332 31.45 21.52 9.99
N HIS A 333 30.57 20.59 9.59
CA HIS A 333 30.91 19.17 9.55
C HIS A 333 32.15 18.94 8.65
N PRO A 334 33.10 18.07 9.06
CA PRO A 334 34.37 17.89 8.36
C PRO A 334 34.20 17.33 6.94
N ASN A 335 33.15 16.55 6.69
CA ASN A 335 32.82 16.09 5.35
C ASN A 335 31.96 17.13 4.60
N PRO A 336 32.41 17.65 3.44
CA PRO A 336 31.71 18.70 2.70
C PRO A 336 30.35 18.26 2.16
N GLN A 337 30.12 16.95 1.96
CA GLN A 337 28.82 16.44 1.50
C GLN A 337 27.68 16.78 2.47
N VAL A 338 27.94 16.76 3.78
CA VAL A 338 26.93 17.09 4.80
C VAL A 338 26.59 18.58 4.74
N ALA A 339 27.61 19.44 4.76
CA ALA A 339 27.43 20.90 4.70
C ALA A 339 26.80 21.34 3.37
N LYS A 340 27.15 20.68 2.26
CA LYS A 340 26.49 20.86 0.96
C LYS A 340 24.99 20.58 1.07
N LEU A 341 24.57 19.49 1.70
CA LEU A 341 23.15 19.19 1.88
C LEU A 341 22.44 20.24 2.74
N VAL A 342 23.10 20.74 3.79
CA VAL A 342 22.59 21.84 4.60
C VAL A 342 22.38 23.09 3.76
N ALA A 343 23.30 23.43 2.85
CA ALA A 343 23.20 24.61 1.97
C ALA A 343 22.00 24.61 1.00
N TYR A 344 21.28 23.48 0.87
CA TYR A 344 20.04 23.39 0.08
C TYR A 344 18.76 23.52 0.94
N ARG A 345 18.90 23.73 2.26
CA ARG A 345 17.75 23.94 3.13
C ARG A 345 17.19 25.35 2.97
N GLU A 346 15.87 25.47 3.16
CA GLU A 346 15.15 26.74 3.04
C GLU A 346 15.11 27.53 4.36
N ASP A 347 15.44 26.89 5.49
CA ASP A 347 15.33 27.43 6.86
C ASP A 347 16.66 27.96 7.43
N LEU A 348 17.61 28.31 6.56
CA LEU A 348 18.91 28.84 6.97
C LEU A 348 18.85 30.33 7.35
N ASN A 349 19.51 30.68 8.46
CA ASN A 349 19.66 32.06 8.93
C ASN A 349 21.07 32.60 8.60
N ASP A 350 21.32 33.88 8.89
CA ASP A 350 22.60 34.53 8.58
C ASP A 350 23.81 33.90 9.30
N THR A 351 23.63 33.31 10.48
CA THR A 351 24.71 32.65 11.21
C THR A 351 25.07 31.31 10.58
N HIS A 352 24.09 30.59 10.01
CA HIS A 352 24.34 29.39 9.23
C HIS A 352 25.09 29.71 7.94
N TRP A 353 24.70 30.79 7.24
CA TRP A 353 25.40 31.24 6.04
C TRP A 353 26.84 31.68 6.34
N ASP A 354 27.05 32.43 7.44
CA ASP A 354 28.38 32.81 7.89
C ASP A 354 29.28 31.58 8.12
N ARG A 355 28.75 30.56 8.81
CA ARG A 355 29.47 29.30 9.03
C ARG A 355 29.81 28.58 7.72
N LEU A 356 28.87 28.49 6.77
CA LEU A 356 29.08 27.80 5.50
C LEU A 356 30.06 28.52 4.57
N ILE A 357 30.06 29.86 4.58
CA ILE A 357 30.79 30.68 3.60
C ILE A 357 32.15 31.15 4.15
N ASN A 358 32.17 31.70 5.36
CA ASN A 358 33.34 32.37 5.91
C ASN A 358 34.22 31.42 6.74
N GLN A 359 33.61 30.51 7.49
CA GLN A 359 34.34 29.67 8.45
C GLN A 359 34.84 28.34 7.87
N ARG A 360 34.31 27.91 6.70
CA ARG A 360 34.76 26.68 6.02
C ARG A 360 36.04 26.90 5.21
N GLN A 361 36.91 25.90 5.23
CA GLN A 361 38.17 25.91 4.49
C GLN A 361 38.01 25.38 3.04
N ASP A 362 37.02 24.54 2.77
CA ASP A 362 36.72 24.05 1.43
C ASP A 362 35.91 25.07 0.61
N ASP A 363 36.17 25.12 -0.70
CA ASP A 363 35.42 25.95 -1.65
C ASP A 363 34.16 25.25 -2.19
N GLU A 364 34.08 23.92 -2.09
CA GLU A 364 32.99 23.11 -2.72
C GLU A 364 31.59 23.57 -2.29
N VAL A 365 31.38 23.85 -1.01
CA VAL A 365 30.08 24.32 -0.51
C VAL A 365 29.77 25.72 -1.04
N ALA A 366 30.76 26.61 -1.07
CA ALA A 366 30.61 27.94 -1.63
C ALA A 366 30.28 27.90 -3.14
N GLU A 367 30.83 26.94 -3.89
CA GLU A 367 30.47 26.72 -5.30
C GLU A 367 28.99 26.40 -5.47
N HIS A 368 28.46 25.55 -4.60
CA HIS A 368 27.04 25.19 -4.60
C HIS A 368 26.14 26.36 -4.18
N ILE A 369 26.57 27.19 -3.24
CA ILE A 369 25.85 28.41 -2.83
C ILE A 369 25.82 29.41 -4.00
N ALA A 370 26.98 29.63 -4.64
CA ALA A 370 27.09 30.50 -5.81
C ALA A 370 26.25 29.98 -6.99
N PHE A 371 26.21 28.67 -7.21
CA PHE A 371 25.37 28.04 -8.24
C PHE A 371 23.87 28.24 -7.97
N GLN A 372 23.45 28.24 -6.70
CA GLN A 372 22.07 28.53 -6.30
C GLN A 372 21.71 30.03 -6.43
N ALA A 373 22.68 30.89 -6.73
CA ALA A 373 22.50 32.35 -6.82
C ALA A 373 21.92 32.96 -5.54
N ILE A 374 22.33 32.45 -4.38
CA ILE A 374 21.99 33.01 -3.07
C ILE A 374 22.68 34.38 -2.95
N ASP A 375 21.91 35.41 -2.59
CA ASP A 375 22.47 36.75 -2.33
C ASP A 375 22.92 36.83 -0.86
N TYR A 376 24.23 36.79 -0.64
CA TYR A 376 24.85 36.93 0.68
C TYR A 376 26.02 37.92 0.61
N PRO A 377 25.82 39.20 0.97
CA PRO A 377 26.83 40.25 0.81
C PRO A 377 27.90 40.27 1.91
N HIS A 378 27.68 39.57 3.03
CA HIS A 378 28.52 39.57 4.23
C HIS A 378 29.67 38.53 4.18
N ILE A 379 30.29 38.37 3.02
CA ILE A 379 31.47 37.52 2.86
C ILE A 379 32.66 38.23 3.51
N GLU A 380 33.46 37.55 4.34
CA GLU A 380 34.67 38.11 4.92
C GLU A 380 35.76 38.34 3.86
N GLU A 381 36.63 39.34 4.06
CA GLU A 381 37.62 39.76 3.07
C GLU A 381 38.52 38.59 2.63
N ALA A 382 38.99 37.77 3.56
CA ALA A 382 39.84 36.62 3.26
C ALA A 382 39.14 35.57 2.37
N ALA A 383 37.86 35.30 2.64
CA ALA A 383 37.05 34.39 1.84
C ALA A 383 36.72 34.98 0.47
N ALA A 384 36.36 36.27 0.41
CA ALA A 384 36.05 36.98 -0.83
C ALA A 384 37.24 37.02 -1.79
N GLU A 385 38.44 37.33 -1.28
CA GLU A 385 39.68 37.34 -2.07
C GLU A 385 40.04 35.94 -2.58
N ARG A 386 39.87 34.90 -1.74
CA ARG A 386 40.05 33.50 -2.15
C ARG A 386 39.09 33.10 -3.27
N PHE A 387 37.80 33.40 -3.14
CA PHE A 387 36.78 33.07 -4.13
C PHE A 387 37.00 33.83 -5.45
N ALA A 388 37.45 35.09 -5.39
CA ALA A 388 37.79 35.89 -6.57
C ALA A 388 38.95 35.29 -7.39
N ALA A 389 39.86 34.56 -6.75
CA ALA A 389 40.96 33.86 -7.41
C ALA A 389 40.58 32.47 -7.97
N SER A 390 39.35 31.99 -7.73
CA SER A 390 38.92 30.65 -8.14
C SER A 390 38.83 30.50 -9.66
N ALA A 391 39.11 29.29 -10.16
CA ALA A 391 38.89 28.93 -11.56
C ALA A 391 37.38 28.95 -11.93
N ASN A 392 36.50 28.76 -10.95
CA ASN A 392 35.06 28.68 -11.15
C ASN A 392 34.42 30.08 -11.32
N PRO A 393 33.84 30.41 -12.50
CA PRO A 393 33.24 31.73 -12.72
C PRO A 393 32.07 32.05 -11.79
N SER A 394 31.31 31.05 -11.34
CA SER A 394 30.20 31.27 -10.40
C SER A 394 30.71 31.76 -9.05
N LEU A 395 31.80 31.18 -8.54
CA LEU A 395 32.43 31.66 -7.30
C LEU A 395 32.99 33.08 -7.45
N ARG A 396 33.62 33.41 -8.58
CA ARG A 396 34.12 34.77 -8.84
C ARG A 396 32.99 35.79 -8.89
N ALA A 397 31.87 35.45 -9.53
CA ALA A 397 30.68 36.29 -9.56
C ALA A 397 30.08 36.48 -8.15
N PHE A 398 30.04 35.41 -7.35
CA PHE A 398 29.61 35.46 -5.95
C PHE A 398 30.53 36.35 -5.10
N ALA A 399 31.85 36.22 -5.26
CA ALA A 399 32.84 37.08 -4.60
C ALA A 399 32.68 38.56 -4.97
N ALA A 400 32.36 38.86 -6.23
CA ALA A 400 32.15 40.23 -6.71
C ALA A 400 30.99 40.95 -6.01
N ASN A 401 30.02 40.22 -5.44
CA ASN A 401 28.93 40.79 -4.66
C ASN A 401 29.30 41.09 -3.19
N ALA A 402 30.46 40.64 -2.72
CA ALA A 402 30.91 40.86 -1.35
C ALA A 402 31.15 42.35 -1.04
N LEU A 403 30.64 42.82 0.09
CA LEU A 403 30.89 44.19 0.56
C LEU A 403 32.32 44.40 1.06
N SER A 404 33.02 43.34 1.44
CA SER A 404 34.38 43.39 1.99
C SER A 404 35.48 43.37 0.91
N LEU A 405 35.16 42.99 -0.33
CA LEU A 405 36.15 42.77 -1.38
C LEU A 405 36.97 44.05 -1.66
N SER A 406 38.27 43.88 -1.90
CA SER A 406 39.16 45.01 -2.16
C SER A 406 38.86 45.67 -3.52
N THR A 407 39.11 46.97 -3.61
CA THR A 407 38.90 47.71 -4.86
C THR A 407 39.84 47.25 -5.96
N GLN A 408 41.03 46.76 -5.62
CA GLN A 408 42.00 46.24 -6.57
C GLN A 408 41.48 44.98 -7.26
N THR A 409 40.88 44.05 -6.51
CA THR A 409 40.34 42.82 -7.08
C THR A 409 39.01 43.03 -7.80
N LEU A 410 38.20 44.00 -7.39
CA LEU A 410 37.06 44.44 -8.21
C LEU A 410 37.49 44.97 -9.58
N VAL A 411 38.61 45.70 -9.66
CA VAL A 411 39.16 46.19 -10.93
C VAL A 411 39.63 45.02 -11.80
N THR A 412 40.26 43.98 -11.24
CA THR A 412 40.66 42.80 -12.03
C THR A 412 39.44 42.02 -12.51
N LEU A 413 38.43 41.81 -11.66
CA LEU A 413 37.19 41.12 -12.03
C LEU A 413 36.34 41.89 -13.07
N SER A 414 36.48 43.22 -13.17
CA SER A 414 35.85 44.01 -14.25
C SER A 414 36.33 43.63 -15.65
N GLN A 415 37.49 42.98 -15.76
CA GLN A 415 38.07 42.48 -17.01
C GLN A 415 37.95 40.96 -17.13
N ASP A 416 37.14 40.31 -16.27
CA ASP A 416 36.98 38.86 -16.26
C ASP A 416 36.45 38.35 -17.61
N PRO A 417 36.93 37.22 -18.15
CA PRO A 417 36.40 36.67 -19.39
C PRO A 417 34.92 36.30 -19.31
N CYS A 418 34.40 35.97 -18.12
CA CYS A 418 33.02 35.58 -17.92
C CYS A 418 32.09 36.80 -17.76
N GLU A 419 31.05 36.85 -18.60
CA GLU A 419 30.05 37.91 -18.60
C GLU A 419 29.34 38.06 -17.24
N LYS A 420 28.95 36.94 -16.61
CA LYS A 420 28.25 36.94 -15.31
C LYS A 420 29.08 37.57 -14.19
N VAL A 421 30.40 37.40 -14.23
CA VAL A 421 31.31 37.99 -13.25
C VAL A 421 31.32 39.50 -13.43
N ARG A 422 31.50 39.98 -14.67
CA ARG A 422 31.49 41.41 -14.99
C ARG A 422 30.14 42.06 -14.63
N GLU A 423 29.02 41.40 -14.88
CA GLU A 423 27.69 41.85 -14.46
C GLU A 423 27.59 42.01 -12.93
N SER A 424 28.10 41.06 -12.16
CA SER A 424 28.10 41.12 -10.69
C SER A 424 28.97 42.27 -10.17
N VAL A 425 30.12 42.51 -10.80
CA VAL A 425 31.04 43.62 -10.47
C VAL A 425 30.36 44.99 -10.67
N VAL A 426 29.54 45.16 -11.71
CA VAL A 426 28.80 46.41 -11.97
C VAL A 426 27.87 46.77 -10.81
N ASN A 427 27.28 45.77 -10.16
CA ASN A 427 26.36 45.96 -9.05
C ASN A 427 27.06 46.29 -7.72
N ASN A 428 28.38 46.18 -7.63
CA ASN A 428 29.13 46.48 -6.41
C ASN A 428 29.45 47.97 -6.28
N ASP A 429 28.99 48.61 -5.20
CA ASP A 429 29.15 50.04 -4.94
C ASP A 429 30.61 50.51 -4.80
N LYS A 430 31.54 49.60 -4.45
CA LYS A 430 32.98 49.93 -4.31
C LYS A 430 33.72 50.03 -5.64
N LEU A 431 33.12 49.65 -6.77
CA LEU A 431 33.78 49.73 -8.08
C LEU A 431 34.13 51.19 -8.42
N PRO A 432 35.39 51.53 -8.74
CA PRO A 432 35.76 52.90 -9.10
C PRO A 432 35.03 53.38 -10.37
N GLU A 433 34.69 54.67 -10.39
CA GLU A 433 33.87 55.26 -11.46
C GLU A 433 34.53 55.15 -12.85
N ALA A 434 35.87 55.18 -12.92
CA ALA A 434 36.60 55.03 -14.18
C ALA A 434 36.36 53.65 -14.82
N GLN A 435 36.33 52.59 -14.02
CA GLN A 435 36.09 51.23 -14.47
C GLN A 435 34.61 51.00 -14.78
N LEU A 436 33.71 51.60 -13.99
CA LEU A 436 32.27 51.56 -14.29
C LEU A 436 31.97 52.23 -15.65
N LYS A 437 32.64 53.34 -15.98
CA LYS A 437 32.54 53.98 -17.31
C LYS A 437 33.15 53.13 -18.42
N ALA A 438 34.22 52.38 -18.15
CA ALA A 438 34.81 51.46 -19.11
C ALA A 438 33.84 50.31 -19.47
N LEU A 439 33.09 49.80 -18.48
CA LEU A 439 32.08 48.75 -18.66
C LEU A 439 30.85 49.20 -19.48
N CYS A 440 30.60 50.51 -19.65
CA CYS A 440 29.60 51.01 -20.60
C CYS A 440 29.94 50.68 -22.07
N TYR A 441 31.21 50.37 -22.36
CA TYR A 441 31.67 49.96 -23.69
C TYR A 441 32.00 48.45 -23.74
N ASP A 442 31.48 47.65 -22.80
CA ASP A 442 31.65 46.19 -22.79
C ASP A 442 31.07 45.57 -24.08
N PRO A 443 31.67 44.50 -24.63
CA PRO A 443 31.12 43.79 -25.78
C PRO A 443 29.71 43.21 -25.54
N SER A 444 29.31 42.95 -24.29
CA SER A 444 27.94 42.59 -23.97
C SER A 444 27.06 43.83 -23.76
N GLN A 445 25.98 43.91 -24.53
CA GLN A 445 24.99 44.98 -24.42
C GLN A 445 24.29 44.99 -23.05
N ASP A 446 24.10 43.82 -22.43
CA ASP A 446 23.42 43.71 -21.14
C ASP A 446 24.26 44.32 -20.01
N ILE A 447 25.57 44.07 -20.02
CA ILE A 447 26.52 44.68 -19.08
C ILE A 447 26.61 46.20 -19.30
N ALA A 448 26.72 46.65 -20.56
CA ALA A 448 26.78 48.07 -20.88
C ALA A 448 25.56 48.82 -20.35
N ASN A 449 24.36 48.26 -20.57
CA ASN A 449 23.10 48.80 -20.07
C ASN A 449 23.04 48.76 -18.52
N ALA A 450 23.56 47.71 -17.88
CA ALA A 450 23.63 47.61 -16.42
C ALA A 450 24.58 48.66 -15.82
N ALA A 451 25.73 48.91 -16.46
CA ALA A 451 26.70 49.91 -16.06
C ALA A 451 26.12 51.33 -16.15
N GLU A 452 25.42 51.66 -17.23
CA GLU A 452 24.70 52.93 -17.36
C GLU A 452 23.66 53.13 -16.25
N LYS A 453 22.88 52.08 -15.95
CA LYS A 453 21.91 52.10 -14.85
C LYS A 453 22.59 52.28 -13.49
N ALA A 454 23.71 51.63 -13.24
CA ALA A 454 24.48 51.77 -12.00
C ALA A 454 25.05 53.19 -11.84
N ILE A 455 25.58 53.80 -12.91
CA ILE A 455 26.02 55.20 -12.92
C ILE A 455 24.84 56.14 -12.60
N ALA A 456 23.69 55.94 -13.25
CA ALA A 456 22.50 56.74 -13.01
C ALA A 456 22.03 56.63 -11.54
N ARG A 457 22.03 55.43 -10.96
CA ARG A 457 21.71 55.19 -9.53
C ARG A 457 22.67 55.96 -8.61
N ARG A 458 23.98 55.88 -8.83
CA ARG A 458 24.97 56.60 -8.01
C ARG A 458 24.83 58.12 -8.12
N ASN A 459 24.57 58.63 -9.32
CA ASN A 459 24.34 60.06 -9.54
C ASN A 459 23.03 60.56 -8.90
N GLN A 460 22.01 59.72 -8.81
CA GLN A 460 20.77 60.06 -8.08
C GLN A 460 21.02 60.16 -6.56
N ILE A 461 21.81 59.25 -5.99
CA ILE A 461 22.19 59.29 -4.56
C ILE A 461 23.03 60.54 -4.24
N LEU A 462 23.92 60.96 -5.15
CA LEU A 462 24.71 62.18 -5.00
C LEU A 462 23.89 63.47 -5.13
N ASN A 463 22.76 63.43 -5.83
CA ASN A 463 21.90 64.60 -6.10
C ASN A 463 20.69 64.73 -5.15
N THR A 464 20.49 63.79 -4.21
CA THR A 464 19.51 63.96 -3.13
C THR A 464 20.08 64.84 -2.01
N PRO A 465 19.47 66.01 -1.69
CA PRO A 465 19.97 66.88 -0.63
C PRO A 465 19.78 66.24 0.75
N SER A 466 20.86 66.18 1.51
CA SER A 466 20.87 65.80 2.93
C SER A 466 20.01 66.75 3.77
N SER A 467 18.85 66.30 4.22
CA SER A 467 18.14 66.93 5.34
C SER A 467 18.31 66.11 6.61
N SER A 468 19.02 66.73 7.56
CA SER A 468 18.97 66.58 9.02
C SER A 468 19.17 65.19 9.65
N THR A 469 20.29 65.09 10.34
CA THR A 469 20.49 64.37 11.60
C THR A 469 19.30 64.49 12.56
N ASP A 470 18.58 63.38 12.76
CA ASP A 470 18.25 62.86 14.08
C ASP A 470 18.22 61.33 13.96
N ALA A 471 19.01 60.68 14.81
CA ALA A 471 19.35 59.28 14.70
C ALA A 471 18.24 58.39 15.28
N GLU A 472 17.50 57.75 14.39
CA GLU A 472 17.13 56.34 14.53
C GLU A 472 17.81 55.58 13.39
N PRO A 473 18.34 54.36 13.61
CA PRO A 473 18.98 53.62 12.55
C PRO A 473 17.91 53.24 11.53
N LEU A 474 17.83 54.02 10.44
CA LEU A 474 17.20 53.61 9.20
C LEU A 474 17.95 52.36 8.73
N GLN A 475 17.43 51.21 9.14
CA GLN A 475 17.64 49.93 8.47
C GLN A 475 17.54 50.22 6.99
N SER A 476 18.68 50.20 6.30
CA SER A 476 18.74 50.26 4.86
C SER A 476 17.90 49.10 4.36
N ALA A 477 16.68 49.41 3.94
CA ALA A 477 15.75 48.46 3.38
C ALA A 477 16.25 48.05 1.98
N ARG A 478 17.35 47.28 1.94
CA ARG A 478 17.28 46.02 1.20
C ARG A 478 16.25 45.22 1.97
N ALA A 479 14.98 45.39 1.61
CA ALA A 479 13.98 44.43 2.00
C ALA A 479 14.55 43.08 1.54
N THR A 480 14.91 42.24 2.49
CA THR A 480 15.13 40.81 2.31
C THR A 480 13.79 40.19 1.94
N SER A 481 13.20 40.62 0.80
CA SER A 481 12.29 39.77 0.08
C SER A 481 13.19 38.71 -0.55
N HIS A 482 13.47 37.64 0.20
CA HIS A 482 13.84 36.37 -0.41
C HIS A 482 12.83 36.16 -1.54
N SER A 483 13.30 36.30 -2.78
CA SER A 483 12.48 36.14 -3.97
C SER A 483 12.07 34.67 -4.04
N THR A 484 10.94 34.36 -3.40
CA THR A 484 10.27 33.06 -3.43
C THR A 484 9.84 32.64 -4.84
N SER A 485 10.05 33.51 -5.84
CA SER A 485 9.74 33.28 -7.25
C SER A 485 10.75 32.36 -7.96
N SER A 486 12.03 32.35 -7.55
CA SER A 486 13.07 31.54 -8.20
C SER A 486 13.01 30.04 -7.82
N HIS A 487 12.39 29.73 -6.67
CA HIS A 487 12.40 28.39 -6.06
C HIS A 487 11.66 27.31 -6.87
N ARG A 488 10.68 27.67 -7.71
CA ARG A 488 9.92 26.69 -8.51
C ARG A 488 10.73 25.99 -9.59
N ASN A 489 11.81 26.59 -10.09
CA ASN A 489 12.68 25.96 -11.09
C ASN A 489 13.75 25.05 -10.48
N ILE A 490 14.00 25.15 -9.17
CA ILE A 490 15.04 24.40 -8.46
C ILE A 490 14.63 22.94 -8.20
N LEU A 491 13.34 22.68 -7.94
CA LEU A 491 12.79 21.33 -7.75
C LEU A 491 12.97 20.41 -8.97
N LYS A 492 13.02 20.96 -10.19
CA LYS A 492 13.33 20.18 -11.41
C LYS A 492 14.80 19.74 -11.48
N ASN A 493 15.72 20.49 -10.87
CA ASN A 493 17.16 20.20 -10.90
C ASN A 493 17.59 19.23 -9.79
N ILE A 494 16.82 19.13 -8.70
CA ILE A 494 17.05 18.15 -7.62
C ILE A 494 16.73 16.72 -8.11
N LEU A 495 15.65 16.55 -8.89
CA LEU A 495 15.21 15.24 -9.39
C LEU A 495 16.03 14.68 -10.55
N THR A 496 16.77 15.52 -11.28
CA THR A 496 17.64 15.08 -12.40
C THR A 496 19.06 14.74 -11.94
N PHE A 497 19.53 15.23 -10.79
CA PHE A 497 20.91 15.05 -10.35
C PHE A 497 21.10 14.00 -9.24
N PHE A 498 20.08 13.73 -8.41
CA PHE A 498 20.16 12.72 -7.32
C PHE A 498 19.56 11.34 -7.68
N LYS A 499 19.40 11.02 -8.97
CA LYS A 499 19.09 9.64 -9.39
C LYS A 499 20.39 8.84 -9.53
N GLU A 500 20.93 8.41 -8.40
CA GLU A 500 21.61 7.11 -8.22
C GLU A 500 21.28 6.56 -6.83
#